data_AF-A0A960FU54-F1
#
_entry.id   AF-A0A960FU54-F1
#
_cell.length_a   1.000
_cell.length_b   1.000
_cell.length_c   1.000
_cell.angle_alpha   90.00
_cell.angle_beta   90.00
_cell.angle_gamma   90.00
#
_symmetry.space_group_name_H-M   'P 1'
#
loop_
_entity.id
_entity.type
_entity.pdbx_description
1 polymer ?
#
loop_
_entity_poly.entity_id
_entity_poly.type
_entity_poly.pdbx_seq_one_letter_code
_entity_poly.pdbx_strand_id
1 'polypeptide(L)'
;MNTGGCADPHGCEDTDQHLYEYQHHELTPDLHRRIEEHLATCAHCRELYAEEEVIRQRVKECACERAPEQLRAQVFAFIATFRTTRG
;
A
#
# COMPACT_ATOMS: atom_id res chain seq x y z
N MET A 1 8.35 20.35 -9.82
CA MET A 1 7.60 21.02 -8.73
C MET A 1 6.14 21.10 -9.16
N ASN A 2 5.40 19.99 -9.00
CA ASN A 2 3.97 19.97 -9.33
C ASN A 2 3.23 20.69 -8.19
N THR A 3 2.97 21.99 -8.39
CA THR A 3 2.13 22.79 -7.50
C THR A 3 0.67 22.57 -7.87
N GLY A 4 0.21 21.33 -7.72
CA GLY A 4 -1.17 20.92 -8.00
C GLY A 4 -2.12 21.44 -6.93
N GLY A 5 -2.49 22.72 -7.00
CA GLY A 5 -3.78 23.29 -6.56
C GLY A 5 -4.33 22.91 -5.17
N CYS A 6 -3.50 22.46 -4.23
CA CYS A 6 -3.92 22.04 -2.90
C CYS A 6 -3.79 23.18 -1.89
N ALA A 7 -4.70 23.25 -0.92
CA ALA A 7 -4.67 24.21 0.18
C ALA A 7 -3.57 23.92 1.23
N ASP A 8 -3.00 22.72 1.21
CA ASP A 8 -1.90 22.28 2.08
C ASP A 8 -0.72 21.74 1.23
N PRO A 9 0.18 22.64 0.78
CA PRO A 9 1.32 22.25 -0.04
C PRO A 9 2.33 21.37 0.71
N HIS A 10 2.44 21.49 2.04
CA HIS A 10 3.32 20.64 2.84
C HIS A 10 2.78 19.21 2.94
N GLY A 11 1.47 19.05 3.12
CA GLY A 11 0.83 17.74 3.08
C GLY A 11 0.97 17.04 1.73
N CYS A 12 0.95 17.80 0.63
CA CYS A 12 1.20 17.23 -0.70
C CYS A 12 2.64 16.74 -0.86
N GLU A 13 3.63 17.53 -0.44
CA GLU A 13 5.04 17.14 -0.51
C GLU A 13 5.32 15.90 0.36
N ASP A 14 4.77 15.86 1.58
CA ASP A 14 4.91 14.71 2.48
C ASP A 14 4.23 13.45 1.91
N THR A 15 3.07 13.61 1.27
CA THR A 15 2.35 12.51 0.61
C THR A 15 3.10 12.00 -0.62
N ASP A 16 3.60 12.89 -1.48
CA ASP A 16 4.37 12.53 -2.68
C ASP A 16 5.65 11.77 -2.31
N GLN A 17 6.36 12.24 -1.27
CA GLN A 17 7.59 11.61 -0.82
C GLN A 17 7.36 10.19 -0.25
N HIS A 18 6.25 9.95 0.42
CA HIS A 18 5.98 8.72 1.16
C HIS A 18 4.89 7.84 0.51
N LEU A 19 4.48 8.16 -0.73
CA LEU A 19 3.36 7.49 -1.40
C LEU A 19 3.63 6.01 -1.62
N TYR A 20 4.89 5.64 -1.92
CA TYR A 20 5.31 4.26 -2.12
C TYR A 20 5.27 3.48 -0.81
N GLU A 21 5.85 4.01 0.27
CA GLU A 21 5.85 3.37 1.57
C GLU A 21 4.43 3.24 2.14
N TYR A 22 3.56 4.24 1.92
CA TYR A 22 2.14 4.16 2.26
C TYR A 22 1.47 2.97 1.57
N GLN A 23 1.68 2.89 0.26
CA GLN A 23 1.21 1.82 -0.60
C GLN A 23 1.69 0.44 -0.14
N HIS A 24 2.92 0.31 0.35
CA HIS A 24 3.51 -0.95 0.81
C HIS A 24 3.27 -1.24 2.31
N HIS A 25 2.53 -0.38 3.02
CA HIS A 25 2.31 -0.45 4.46
C HIS A 25 3.61 -0.45 5.29
N GLU A 26 4.62 0.30 4.81
CA GLU A 26 5.95 0.40 5.43
C GLU A 26 6.11 1.65 6.30
N LEU A 27 5.03 2.40 6.50
CA LEU A 27 5.01 3.61 7.31
C LEU A 27 4.77 3.35 8.79
N THR A 28 5.22 4.30 9.61
CA THR A 28 4.79 4.37 11.01
C THR A 28 3.28 4.65 11.07
N PRO A 29 2.58 4.19 12.13
CA PRO A 29 1.13 4.41 12.26
C PRO A 29 0.72 5.87 12.20
N ASP A 30 1.54 6.76 12.79
CA ASP A 30 1.29 8.20 12.79
C ASP A 30 1.38 8.81 11.39
N LEU A 31 2.40 8.43 10.61
CA LEU A 31 2.60 8.94 9.25
C LEU A 31 1.56 8.36 8.29
N HIS A 32 1.23 7.08 8.44
CA HIS A 32 0.15 6.43 7.70
C HIS A 32 -1.17 7.19 7.86
N ARG A 33 -1.56 7.54 9.09
CA ARG A 33 -2.79 8.30 9.36
C ARG A 33 -2.76 9.68 8.71
N ARG A 34 -1.64 10.39 8.76
CA ARG A 34 -1.53 11.73 8.15
C ARG A 34 -1.71 11.70 6.64
N ILE A 35 -1.06 10.73 5.97
CA ILE A 35 -1.20 10.56 4.53
C ILE A 35 -2.63 10.14 4.17
N GLU A 36 -3.24 9.24 4.94
CA GLU A 36 -4.64 8.85 4.75
C GLU A 36 -5.60 10.05 4.86
N GLU A 37 -5.43 10.91 5.87
CA GLU A 37 -6.19 12.15 6.06
C GLU A 37 -5.98 13.13 4.89
N HIS A 38 -4.75 13.24 4.39
CA HIS A 38 -4.43 14.08 3.24
C HIS A 38 -5.07 13.54 1.94
N LEU A 39 -4.93 12.25 1.66
CA LEU A 39 -5.59 11.60 0.52
C LEU A 39 -7.12 11.73 0.60
N ALA A 40 -7.73 11.72 1.78
CA ALA A 40 -9.17 11.93 1.93
C ALA A 40 -9.62 13.35 1.51
N THR A 41 -8.75 14.36 1.60
CA THR A 41 -9.12 15.77 1.39
C THR A 41 -8.53 16.39 0.12
N CYS A 42 -7.39 15.88 -0.36
CA CYS A 42 -6.66 16.41 -1.51
C CYS A 42 -6.97 15.64 -2.81
N ALA A 43 -7.62 16.30 -3.76
CA ALA A 43 -7.92 15.69 -5.07
C ALA A 43 -6.65 15.38 -5.88
N HIS A 44 -5.64 16.25 -5.81
CA HIS A 44 -4.39 16.08 -6.54
C HIS A 44 -3.63 14.84 -6.08
N CYS A 45 -3.43 14.65 -4.78
CA CYS A 45 -2.73 13.47 -4.27
C CYS A 45 -3.52 12.18 -4.48
N ARG A 46 -4.87 12.23 -4.52
CA ARG A 46 -5.67 11.06 -4.92
C ARG A 46 -5.45 10.66 -6.36
N GLU A 47 -5.31 11.62 -7.26
CA GLU A 47 -5.03 11.34 -8.68
C GLU A 47 -3.67 10.66 -8.81
N LEU A 48 -2.63 11.20 -8.16
CA LEU A 48 -1.30 10.58 -8.12
C LEU A 48 -1.33 9.16 -7.55
N TYR A 49 -2.04 8.95 -6.42
CA TYR A 49 -2.21 7.62 -5.84
C TYR A 49 -2.91 6.66 -6.82
N ALA A 50 -3.96 7.11 -7.51
CA ALA A 50 -4.70 6.28 -8.45
C ALA A 50 -3.85 5.88 -9.67
N GLU A 51 -2.99 6.78 -10.17
CA GLU A 51 -2.05 6.47 -11.25
C GLU A 51 -1.08 5.35 -10.85
N GLU A 52 -0.51 5.41 -9.66
CA GLU A 52 0.40 4.38 -9.13
C GLU A 52 -0.32 3.05 -8.87
N GLU A 53 -1.55 3.10 -8.33
CA GLU A 53 -2.38 1.92 -8.07
C GLU A 53 -2.68 1.14 -9.36
N VAL A 54 -2.86 1.82 -10.50
CA VAL A 54 -3.04 1.17 -11.81
C VAL A 54 -1.82 0.33 -12.19
N ILE A 55 -0.61 0.85 -11.97
CA ILE A 55 0.64 0.13 -12.27
C ILE A 55 0.73 -1.10 -11.36
N ARG A 56 0.50 -0.91 -10.06
CA ARG A 56 0.53 -2.01 -9.08
C ARG A 56 -0.49 -3.11 -9.42
N GLN A 57 -1.71 -2.72 -9.77
CA GLN A 57 -2.76 -3.67 -10.11
C GLN A 57 -2.40 -4.48 -11.37
N ARG A 58 -1.80 -3.85 -12.38
CA ARG A 58 -1.28 -4.56 -13.56
C ARG A 58 -0.18 -5.57 -13.20
N VAL A 59 0.77 -5.18 -12.35
CA VAL A 59 1.83 -6.10 -11.88
C VAL A 59 1.22 -7.31 -11.16
N LYS A 60 0.21 -7.07 -10.31
CA LYS A 60 -0.49 -8.13 -9.58
C LYS A 60 -1.20 -9.09 -10.52
N GLU A 61 -1.85 -8.60 -11.57
CA GLU A 61 -2.49 -9.41 -12.60
C GLU A 61 -1.49 -10.29 -13.36
N CYS A 62 -0.32 -9.74 -13.71
CA CYS A 62 0.77 -10.51 -14.32
C CYS A 62 1.37 -11.55 -13.37
N ALA A 63 1.42 -11.26 -12.07
CA ALA A 63 1.99 -12.12 -11.04
C ALA A 63 1.05 -13.26 -10.59
N CYS A 64 -0.08 -13.48 -11.27
CA CYS A 64 -1.07 -14.51 -10.96
C CYS A 64 -0.65 -15.93 -11.41
N GLU A 65 0.62 -16.30 -11.22
CA GLU A 65 1.05 -17.68 -11.34
C GLU A 65 0.55 -18.47 -10.13
N ARG A 66 -0.12 -19.61 -10.37
CA ARG A 66 -0.56 -20.47 -9.27
C ARG A 66 0.67 -20.89 -8.46
N ALA A 67 0.68 -20.52 -7.18
CA ALA A 67 1.71 -20.97 -6.25
C ALA A 67 1.86 -22.50 -6.35
N PRO A 68 3.10 -23.03 -6.46
CA PRO A 68 3.33 -24.47 -6.52
C PRO A 68 2.62 -25.21 -5.39
N GLU A 69 1.98 -26.33 -5.69
CA GLU A 69 1.15 -27.09 -4.75
C GLU A 69 1.90 -27.43 -3.47
N GLN A 70 3.18 -27.77 -3.59
CA GLN A 70 4.06 -28.08 -2.46
C GLN A 70 4.29 -26.87 -1.55
N LEU A 71 4.39 -25.65 -2.09
CA LEU A 71 4.56 -24.43 -1.30
C LEU A 71 3.27 -24.10 -0.55
N ARG A 72 2.12 -24.23 -1.23
CA ARG A 72 0.80 -24.06 -0.59
C ARG A 72 0.62 -25.01 0.58
N ALA A 73 0.90 -26.30 0.38
CA ALA A 73 0.78 -27.32 1.43
C ALA A 73 1.65 -26.98 2.66
N GLN A 74 2.89 -26.53 2.45
CA GLN A 74 3.79 -26.10 3.53
C GLN A 74 3.26 -24.89 4.29
N VAL A 75 2.77 -23.87 3.59
CA VAL A 75 2.20 -22.66 4.23
C VAL A 75 0.98 -23.02 5.07
N PHE A 76 0.06 -23.86 4.58
CA PHE A 76 -1.10 -24.29 5.35
C PHE A 76 -0.71 -25.10 6.60
N ALA A 77 0.25 -26.02 6.47
CA ALA A 77 0.76 -26.79 7.60
C ALA A 77 1.40 -25.88 8.67
N PHE A 78 2.17 -24.87 8.24
CA PHE A 78 2.76 -23.88 9.13
C PHE A 78 1.69 -23.07 9.87
N ILE A 79 0.69 -22.53 9.16
CA ILE A 79 -0.41 -21.77 9.77
C ILE A 79 -1.20 -22.62 10.77
N ALA A 80 -1.47 -23.90 10.44
CA ALA A 80 -2.18 -24.80 11.32
C ALA A 80 -1.40 -25.05 12.62
N THR A 81 -0.09 -25.28 12.52
CA THR A 81 0.80 -25.46 13.68
C THR A 81 0.85 -24.19 14.53
N PHE A 82 0.98 -23.02 13.91
CA PHE A 82 1.06 -21.76 14.63
C PHE A 82 -0.23 -21.48 15.44
N ARG A 83 -1.40 -21.82 14.89
CA ARG A 83 -2.70 -21.67 15.56
C ARG A 83 -2.89 -22.63 16.74
N THR A 84 -2.34 -23.84 16.68
CA THR A 84 -2.43 -24.80 17.79
C THR A 84 -1.44 -24.51 18.92
N THR A 85 -0.27 -23.93 18.61
CA THR A 85 0.74 -23.58 19.62
C THR A 85 0.41 -22.33 20.46
N ARG A 86 -0.56 -21.53 20.03
CA ARG A 86 -0.97 -20.27 20.69
C ARG A 86 -2.39 -20.33 21.28
N GLY A 87 -3.01 -21.51 21.26
CA GLY A 87 -4.31 -21.82 21.88
C GLY A 87 -4.16 -22.47 23.24
#